data_AF-A0A963GQ30-F1
#
_entry.id   AF-A0A963GQ30-F1
#
_cell.length_a   1.000
_cell.length_b   1.000
_cell.length_c   1.000
_cell.angle_alpha   90.00
_cell.angle_beta   90.00
_cell.angle_gamma   90.00
#
_symmetry.space_group_name_H-M   'P 1'
#
loop_
_entity.id
_entity.type
_entity.pdbx_description
1 polymer ?
#
loop_
_entity_poly.entity_id
_entity_poly.type
_entity_poly.pdbx_seq_one_letter_code
_entity_poly.pdbx_strand_id
1 'polypeptide(L)'
;MSVEPVPVTPSSESSRVPYQRLPYAFAKRHGVLVLDAREGGVGIACRPGVSVRSLAELRRHLNAPLRPVPVPAEQFERLLQDAYEGDSNGAARMMEDFGEDIDLNQVALSLPEPEDLLESADDAPIIRLINALLTEAIKENASDIHIESFENRLLVRFRVDGVLREALQPPRALGPLLVSRVKVMAHLDIAEKRLPQDGRISLKVAGRPVDVRVSTLPTGHGERVVLRLLDKREGRLDLQHLGMEPGDEARLLRLIHRPHGILLVTGPTGSGKTTTLYAGLIQLNDRKRNIMTVEDPIEYYLDGISQTQVNTKVEMTFARGLRAILRQDPDVVMVGEIRDLETAEIAVQASLTGHLVLSTLHTNSAVGAITRLRDMGVEPFLLSSSLIGVLAQRLVRKLCPHCKQPHLATASDLQTLGIAPTASPPTLSLPAGCERCNQSGYRGRTGIFELVTVDETMQTLIHEGKGEQEMERHARLSSRSIRDDGCRRVLAGDTALAELVRVTRED
;
A
#
# COMPACT_ATOMS: atom_id res chain seq x y z
N MET A 1 35.08 -53.96 -10.46
CA MET A 1 34.82 -54.02 -9.01
C MET A 1 33.83 -52.94 -8.69
N SER A 2 32.60 -53.34 -8.42
CA SER A 2 31.47 -52.48 -8.06
C SER A 2 31.71 -51.88 -6.68
N VAL A 3 31.60 -50.56 -6.54
CA VAL A 3 31.68 -49.88 -5.24
C VAL A 3 30.27 -49.49 -4.85
N GLU A 4 29.75 -50.13 -3.80
CA GLU A 4 28.44 -49.85 -3.22
C GLU A 4 28.39 -48.47 -2.55
N PRO A 5 27.22 -47.81 -2.51
CA PRO A 5 27.04 -46.57 -1.77
C PRO A 5 26.90 -46.85 -0.26
N VAL A 6 27.75 -46.22 0.54
CA VAL A 6 27.69 -46.28 2.01
C VAL A 6 26.52 -45.44 2.52
N PRO A 7 25.64 -45.95 3.40
CA PRO A 7 24.55 -45.18 3.99
C PRO A 7 25.08 -44.23 5.06
N VAL A 8 24.66 -42.96 5.02
CA VAL A 8 24.96 -41.97 6.04
C VAL A 8 23.83 -41.97 7.07
N THR A 9 24.04 -42.65 8.20
CA THR A 9 23.21 -42.47 9.41
C THR A 9 23.77 -41.33 10.27
N PRO A 10 22.92 -40.49 10.88
CA PRO A 10 23.35 -39.42 11.75
C PRO A 10 23.75 -40.00 13.12
N SER A 11 25.05 -40.08 13.41
CA SER A 11 25.55 -40.41 14.74
C SER A 11 25.67 -39.15 15.61
N SER A 12 25.26 -39.32 16.86
CA SER A 12 25.13 -38.38 17.97
C SER A 12 26.38 -37.58 18.33
N GLU A 13 26.12 -36.34 18.77
CA GLU A 13 26.88 -35.48 19.69
C GLU A 13 28.40 -35.68 19.78
N SER A 14 29.13 -34.87 19.01
CA SER A 14 30.49 -34.44 19.38
C SER A 14 30.68 -32.96 19.02
N SER A 15 31.05 -32.18 20.03
CA SER A 15 31.45 -30.76 20.03
C SER A 15 31.82 -30.17 18.66
N ARG A 16 30.94 -29.33 18.10
CA ARG A 16 31.21 -28.55 16.88
C ARG A 16 31.89 -27.24 17.25
N VAL A 17 33.17 -27.08 16.90
CA VAL A 17 33.81 -25.76 16.78
C VAL A 17 33.15 -25.04 15.58
N PRO A 18 32.68 -23.78 15.71
CA PRO A 18 31.93 -23.12 14.65
C PRO A 18 32.88 -22.64 13.56
N TYR A 19 32.94 -23.32 12.42
CA TYR A 19 33.59 -22.77 11.23
C TYR A 19 32.57 -22.04 10.34
N GLN A 20 33.01 -20.89 9.82
CA GLN A 20 32.21 -19.97 9.00
C GLN A 20 31.55 -20.69 7.82
N ARG A 21 30.25 -20.49 7.75
CA ARG A 21 29.40 -20.97 6.69
C ARG A 21 29.67 -20.17 5.41
N LEU A 22 29.81 -20.84 4.27
CA LEU A 22 30.03 -20.15 3.00
C LEU A 22 28.83 -19.25 2.66
N PRO A 23 29.02 -18.11 1.97
CA PRO A 23 27.89 -17.37 1.41
C PRO A 23 27.11 -18.22 0.39
N TYR A 24 25.78 -18.15 0.38
CA TYR A 24 24.92 -18.94 -0.53
C TYR A 24 25.34 -18.78 -1.99
N ALA A 25 25.60 -17.54 -2.43
CA ALA A 25 26.02 -17.25 -3.80
C ALA A 25 27.35 -17.94 -4.16
N PHE A 26 28.30 -17.98 -3.22
CA PHE A 26 29.58 -18.67 -3.43
C PHE A 26 29.37 -20.19 -3.52
N ALA A 27 28.62 -20.77 -2.59
CA ALA A 27 28.33 -22.21 -2.55
C ALA A 27 27.62 -22.68 -3.82
N LYS A 28 26.60 -21.93 -4.28
CA LYS A 28 25.84 -22.22 -5.50
C LYS A 28 26.68 -22.05 -6.77
N ARG A 29 27.44 -20.95 -6.87
CA ARG A 29 28.24 -20.63 -8.06
C ARG A 29 29.38 -21.61 -8.25
N HIS A 30 30.05 -21.98 -7.17
CA HIS A 30 31.23 -22.84 -7.22
C HIS A 30 30.93 -24.32 -6.97
N GLY A 31 29.70 -24.68 -6.63
CA GLY A 31 29.28 -26.08 -6.46
C GLY A 31 29.95 -26.77 -5.27
N VAL A 32 30.18 -26.03 -4.18
CA VAL A 32 30.83 -26.50 -2.95
C VAL A 32 30.00 -26.14 -1.72
N LEU A 33 29.87 -27.06 -0.77
CA LEU A 33 29.12 -26.84 0.48
C LEU A 33 29.84 -27.51 1.65
N VAL A 34 29.98 -26.81 2.79
CA VAL A 34 30.58 -27.36 4.01
C VAL A 34 29.59 -28.28 4.71
N LEU A 35 30.01 -29.51 5.01
CA LEU A 35 29.19 -30.54 5.68
C LEU A 35 29.54 -30.68 7.16
N ASP A 36 30.80 -30.97 7.45
CA ASP A 36 31.30 -31.20 8.81
C ASP A 36 32.79 -30.83 8.94
N ALA A 37 33.24 -30.65 10.18
CA ALA A 37 34.66 -30.53 10.51
C ALA A 37 35.02 -31.67 11.46
N ARG A 38 36.08 -32.42 11.13
CA ARG A 38 36.65 -33.50 11.96
C ARG A 38 38.16 -33.32 12.06
N GLU A 39 38.82 -34.01 12.99
CA GLU A 39 40.29 -33.92 13.21
C GLU A 39 41.15 -34.20 11.95
N GLY A 40 40.57 -34.82 10.90
CA GLY A 40 41.22 -35.05 9.60
C GLY A 40 40.88 -34.04 8.49
N GLY A 41 40.16 -32.95 8.78
CA GLY A 41 39.81 -31.90 7.81
C GLY A 41 38.31 -31.66 7.61
N VAL A 42 37.98 -30.65 6.81
CA VAL A 42 36.60 -30.19 6.56
C VAL A 42 35.97 -31.00 5.43
N GLY A 43 34.84 -31.66 5.70
CA GLY A 43 34.03 -32.35 4.70
C GLY A 43 33.30 -31.36 3.79
N ILE A 44 33.52 -31.46 2.48
CA ILE A 44 32.93 -30.57 1.46
C ILE A 44 32.09 -31.37 0.47
N ALA A 45 30.78 -31.16 0.42
CA ALA A 45 29.95 -31.66 -0.68
C ALA A 45 30.31 -30.93 -1.98
N CYS A 46 30.60 -31.69 -3.02
CA CYS A 46 31.03 -31.18 -4.32
C CYS A 46 30.03 -31.61 -5.41
N ARG A 47 29.45 -30.64 -6.11
CA ARG A 47 28.63 -30.90 -7.30
C ARG A 47 29.50 -31.46 -8.44
N PRO A 48 28.95 -32.27 -9.37
CA PRO A 48 29.72 -32.75 -10.51
C PRO A 48 30.26 -31.58 -11.34
N GLY A 49 31.54 -31.64 -11.72
CA GLY A 49 32.21 -30.58 -12.48
C GLY A 49 32.82 -29.44 -11.65
N VAL A 50 32.98 -29.60 -10.32
CA VAL A 50 33.69 -28.62 -9.49
C VAL A 50 35.11 -28.38 -9.99
N SER A 51 35.52 -27.11 -10.09
CA SER A 51 36.87 -26.77 -10.56
C SER A 51 37.91 -26.95 -9.44
N VAL A 52 39.12 -27.40 -9.81
CA VAL A 52 40.27 -27.49 -8.89
C VAL A 52 40.59 -26.13 -8.27
N ARG A 53 40.39 -25.04 -9.02
CA ARG A 53 40.56 -23.66 -8.54
C ARG A 53 39.57 -23.31 -7.44
N SER A 54 38.31 -23.74 -7.56
CA SER A 54 37.29 -23.54 -6.52
C SER A 54 37.64 -24.26 -5.22
N LEU A 55 38.16 -25.49 -5.32
CA LEU A 55 38.64 -26.23 -4.15
C LEU A 55 39.90 -25.61 -3.53
N ALA A 56 40.81 -25.07 -4.35
CA ALA A 56 42.00 -24.37 -3.87
C ALA A 56 41.66 -23.08 -3.12
N GLU A 57 40.75 -22.26 -3.65
CA GLU A 57 40.26 -21.06 -2.97
C GLU A 57 39.52 -21.39 -1.68
N LEU A 58 38.69 -22.46 -1.70
CA LEU A 58 38.00 -22.91 -0.51
C LEU A 58 38.97 -23.38 0.58
N ARG A 59 40.03 -24.10 0.20
CA ARG A 59 41.09 -24.54 1.12
C ARG A 59 41.84 -23.36 1.71
N ARG A 60 42.14 -22.34 0.88
CA ARG A 60 42.77 -21.09 1.32
C ARG A 60 41.88 -20.34 2.31
N HIS A 61 40.57 -20.27 2.04
CA HIS A 61 39.62 -19.57 2.88
C HIS A 61 39.36 -20.27 4.23
N LEU A 62 39.19 -21.59 4.22
CA LEU A 62 38.92 -22.36 5.44
C LEU A 62 40.19 -22.67 6.26
N ASN A 63 41.37 -22.41 5.70
CA ASN A 63 42.67 -22.68 6.30
C ASN A 63 42.81 -24.10 6.89
N ALA A 64 42.22 -25.08 6.22
CA ALA A 64 42.14 -26.47 6.69
C ALA A 64 42.19 -27.45 5.50
N PRO A 65 42.69 -28.68 5.70
CA PRO A 65 42.62 -29.72 4.67
C PRO A 65 41.15 -30.03 4.33
N LEU A 66 40.85 -30.12 3.04
CA LEU A 66 39.50 -30.42 2.55
C LEU A 66 39.35 -31.92 2.29
N ARG A 67 38.19 -32.46 2.66
CA ARG A 67 37.73 -33.81 2.32
C ARG A 67 36.56 -33.69 1.34
N PRO A 68 36.82 -33.61 0.02
CA PRO A 68 35.76 -33.47 -0.97
C PRO A 68 34.94 -34.75 -1.10
N VAL A 69 33.63 -34.63 -1.02
CA VAL A 69 32.64 -35.70 -1.20
C VAL A 69 31.81 -35.37 -2.45
N PRO A 70 32.00 -36.08 -3.56
CA PRO A 70 31.18 -35.87 -4.75
C PRO A 70 29.74 -36.28 -4.45
N VAL A 71 28.79 -35.40 -4.75
CA VAL A 71 27.35 -35.65 -4.62
C VAL A 71 26.66 -35.40 -5.96
N PRO A 72 25.58 -36.14 -6.31
CA PRO A 72 24.74 -35.83 -7.45
C PRO A 72 24.19 -34.40 -7.39
N ALA A 73 23.95 -33.78 -8.54
CA ALA A 73 23.47 -32.40 -8.61
C ALA A 73 22.16 -32.19 -7.83
N GLU A 74 21.20 -33.11 -7.95
CA GLU A 74 19.94 -33.04 -7.20
C GLU A 74 20.13 -33.11 -5.68
N GLN A 75 21.07 -33.94 -5.22
CA GLN A 75 21.38 -34.05 -3.80
C GLN A 75 22.13 -32.81 -3.30
N PHE A 76 22.99 -32.21 -4.13
CA PHE A 76 23.66 -30.96 -3.81
C PHE A 76 22.66 -29.81 -3.65
N GLU A 77 21.68 -29.67 -4.56
CA GLU A 77 20.66 -28.63 -4.47
C GLU A 77 19.79 -28.80 -3.21
N ARG A 78 19.44 -30.04 -2.82
CA ARG A 78 18.74 -30.31 -1.56
C ARG A 78 19.58 -29.93 -0.33
N LEU A 79 20.84 -30.36 -0.28
CA LEU A 79 21.74 -30.01 0.83
C LEU A 79 21.98 -28.50 0.92
N LEU A 80 22.07 -27.82 -0.23
CA LEU A 80 22.16 -26.37 -0.31
C LEU A 80 20.87 -25.73 0.22
N GLN A 81 19.72 -26.20 -0.22
CA GLN A 81 18.42 -25.72 0.25
C GLN A 81 18.27 -25.92 1.77
N ASP A 82 18.42 -27.14 2.27
CA ASP A 82 18.29 -27.49 3.69
C ASP A 82 19.24 -26.69 4.59
N ALA A 83 20.48 -26.48 4.11
CA ALA A 83 21.42 -25.65 4.85
C ALA A 83 20.85 -24.23 4.97
N TYR A 84 20.51 -23.56 3.85
CA TYR A 84 20.23 -22.11 3.82
C TYR A 84 18.75 -21.75 4.10
N GLU A 85 17.83 -22.72 4.11
CA GLU A 85 16.44 -22.54 4.52
C GLU A 85 16.26 -22.28 6.02
N GLY A 86 17.25 -22.63 6.86
CA GLY A 86 17.23 -22.29 8.30
C GLY A 86 17.15 -20.79 8.60
N ASP A 87 17.40 -19.92 7.61
CA ASP A 87 17.45 -18.46 7.79
C ASP A 87 16.10 -17.76 7.52
N SER A 88 15.10 -18.46 6.95
CA SER A 88 13.71 -17.95 6.96
C SER A 88 13.11 -17.98 8.37
N ASN A 89 13.61 -18.85 9.25
CA ASN A 89 13.28 -18.86 10.68
C ASN A 89 14.13 -17.89 11.52
N GLY A 90 15.24 -17.39 11.00
CA GLY A 90 16.05 -16.35 11.66
C GLY A 90 15.27 -15.04 11.77
N ALA A 91 14.56 -14.65 10.71
CA ALA A 91 13.69 -13.47 10.72
C ALA A 91 12.49 -13.64 11.69
N ALA A 92 11.91 -14.84 11.78
CA ALA A 92 10.80 -15.13 12.70
C ALA A 92 11.24 -15.19 14.17
N ARG A 93 12.38 -15.82 14.48
CA ARG A 93 12.94 -15.90 15.84
C ARG A 93 13.53 -14.58 16.32
N MET A 94 14.18 -13.80 15.44
CA MET A 94 14.61 -12.45 15.80
C MET A 94 13.41 -11.54 16.09
N MET A 95 12.27 -11.73 15.42
CA MET A 95 11.05 -10.97 15.70
C MET A 95 10.37 -11.36 17.02
N GLU A 96 10.57 -12.59 17.52
CA GLU A 96 10.09 -13.00 18.86
C GLU A 96 10.95 -12.42 20.00
N ASP A 97 12.25 -12.17 19.76
CA ASP A 97 13.15 -11.54 20.74
C ASP A 97 12.93 -10.03 20.91
N PHE A 98 12.22 -9.36 19.99
CA PHE A 98 11.87 -7.94 20.10
C PHE A 98 10.47 -7.74 20.69
N GLY A 99 10.31 -8.10 21.96
CA GLY A 99 9.21 -7.63 22.79
C GLY A 99 9.42 -6.17 23.22
N GLU A 100 8.44 -5.33 22.89
CA GLU A 100 8.16 -3.94 23.32
C GLU A 100 9.34 -2.94 23.40
N ASP A 101 9.32 -2.00 22.45
CA ASP A 101 10.16 -0.79 22.27
C ASP A 101 11.53 -0.97 21.58
N ILE A 102 11.48 -1.07 20.24
CA ILE A 102 12.65 -0.94 19.36
C ILE A 102 13.01 0.54 19.21
N ASP A 103 14.15 0.97 19.76
CA ASP A 103 14.72 2.29 19.49
C ASP A 103 15.44 2.28 18.13
N LEU A 104 14.78 2.82 17.10
CA LEU A 104 15.32 2.94 15.74
C LEU A 104 16.66 3.70 15.70
N ASN A 105 16.86 4.68 16.59
CA ASN A 105 18.12 5.43 16.64
C ASN A 105 19.24 4.55 17.18
N GLN A 106 18.99 3.73 18.20
CA GLN A 106 19.99 2.77 18.70
C GLN A 106 20.31 1.71 17.65
N VAL A 107 19.32 1.21 16.93
CA VAL A 107 19.55 0.25 15.83
C VAL A 107 20.40 0.89 14.73
N ALA A 108 20.15 2.16 14.38
CA ALA A 108 20.90 2.86 13.34
C ALA A 108 22.33 3.24 13.78
N LEU A 109 22.52 3.63 15.04
CA LEU A 109 23.83 3.99 15.61
C LEU A 109 24.70 2.77 15.92
N SER A 110 24.08 1.59 16.13
CA SER A 110 24.81 0.32 16.30
C SER A 110 25.21 -0.33 14.97
N LEU A 111 24.90 0.30 13.82
CA LEU A 111 25.40 -0.15 12.54
C LEU A 111 26.88 0.22 12.42
N PRO A 112 27.76 -0.74 12.06
CA PRO A 112 29.17 -0.44 11.85
C PRO A 112 29.33 0.66 10.79
N GLU A 113 30.26 1.59 11.01
CA GLU A 113 30.70 2.50 9.95
C GLU A 113 31.26 1.65 8.81
N PRO A 114 30.93 1.94 7.54
CA PRO A 114 31.45 1.17 6.43
C PRO A 114 32.95 1.49 6.25
N GLU A 115 33.80 0.76 6.97
CA GLU A 115 35.19 0.54 6.58
C GLU A 115 35.18 -0.40 5.37
N ASP A 116 35.76 0.08 4.27
CA ASP A 116 36.01 -0.59 3.00
C ASP A 116 34.86 -1.47 2.44
N LEU A 117 34.31 -1.03 1.30
CA LEU A 117 33.21 -1.66 0.53
C LEU A 117 33.50 -3.08 -0.01
N LEU A 118 34.55 -3.73 0.47
CA LEU A 118 35.00 -5.07 0.09
C LEU A 118 34.89 -6.11 1.21
N GLU A 119 34.56 -5.75 2.47
CA GLU A 119 34.57 -6.72 3.59
C GLU A 119 33.35 -6.72 4.53
N SER A 120 32.18 -6.19 4.13
CA SER A 120 30.94 -6.38 4.91
C SER A 120 30.12 -7.58 4.38
N ALA A 121 30.50 -8.78 4.79
CA ALA A 121 29.78 -10.02 4.50
C ALA A 121 28.56 -10.28 5.43
N ASP A 122 28.26 -9.37 6.35
CA ASP A 122 27.09 -9.48 7.25
C ASP A 122 25.97 -8.52 6.82
N ASP A 123 24.99 -9.05 6.08
CA ASP A 123 23.73 -8.36 5.79
C ASP A 123 22.89 -8.13 7.07
N ALA A 124 23.22 -8.81 8.18
CA ALA A 124 22.43 -8.86 9.40
C ALA A 124 22.05 -7.47 9.97
N PRO A 125 22.96 -6.46 10.04
CA PRO A 125 22.60 -5.15 10.57
C PRO A 125 21.61 -4.38 9.68
N ILE A 126 21.77 -4.47 8.36
CA ILE A 126 20.88 -3.82 7.38
C ILE A 126 19.51 -4.50 7.36
N ILE A 127 19.48 -5.83 7.45
CA ILE A 127 18.25 -6.62 7.60
C ILE A 127 17.49 -6.18 8.85
N ARG A 128 18.18 -6.06 9.99
CA ARG A 128 17.58 -5.59 11.25
C ARG A 128 16.98 -4.19 11.10
N LEU A 129 17.71 -3.25 10.49
CA LEU A 129 17.19 -1.89 10.30
C LEU A 129 15.94 -1.86 9.41
N ILE A 130 15.92 -2.57 8.28
CA ILE A 130 14.73 -2.63 7.41
C ILE A 130 13.54 -3.26 8.14
N ASN A 131 13.74 -4.35 8.87
CA ASN A 131 12.68 -5.01 9.63
C ASN A 131 12.15 -4.12 10.77
N ALA A 132 13.04 -3.39 11.45
CA ALA A 132 12.67 -2.42 12.48
C ALA A 132 11.85 -1.27 11.86
N LEU A 133 12.27 -0.72 10.72
CA LEU A 133 11.52 0.32 10.00
C LEU A 133 10.13 -0.15 9.58
N LEU A 134 10.00 -1.38 9.05
CA LEU A 134 8.70 -1.95 8.70
C LEU A 134 7.81 -2.15 9.92
N THR A 135 8.38 -2.62 11.02
CA THR A 135 7.67 -2.85 12.29
C THR A 135 7.14 -1.54 12.87
N GLU A 136 7.99 -0.50 12.93
CA GLU A 136 7.60 0.81 13.44
C GLU A 136 6.56 1.47 12.52
N ALA A 137 6.75 1.40 11.20
CA ALA A 137 5.76 1.92 10.25
C ALA A 137 4.37 1.28 10.43
N ILE A 138 4.31 -0.02 10.71
CA ILE A 138 3.04 -0.72 10.99
C ILE A 138 2.48 -0.34 12.37
N LYS A 139 3.31 -0.22 13.40
CA LYS A 139 2.92 0.25 14.75
C LYS A 139 2.27 1.63 14.65
N GLU A 140 2.83 2.51 13.84
CA GLU A 140 2.34 3.86 13.60
C GLU A 140 1.19 3.97 12.59
N ASN A 141 0.78 2.87 11.94
CA ASN A 141 -0.20 2.87 10.84
C ASN A 141 0.22 3.79 9.67
N ALA A 142 1.50 3.78 9.31
CA ALA A 142 2.01 4.47 8.13
C ALA A 142 1.49 3.79 6.84
N SER A 143 1.12 4.61 5.86
CA SER A 143 0.74 4.17 4.51
C SER A 143 1.94 3.96 3.57
N ASP A 144 2.99 4.76 3.73
CA ASP A 144 4.20 4.67 2.92
C ASP A 144 5.44 4.88 3.80
N ILE A 145 6.55 4.19 3.48
CA ILE A 145 7.90 4.46 3.95
C ILE A 145 8.69 5.05 2.78
N HIS A 146 9.31 6.20 3.01
CA HIS A 146 10.17 6.88 2.04
C HIS A 146 11.61 6.82 2.51
N ILE A 147 12.52 6.32 1.67
CA ILE A 147 13.97 6.35 1.89
C ILE A 147 14.58 7.25 0.81
N GLU A 148 15.14 8.38 1.21
CA GLU A 148 15.54 9.48 0.34
C GLU A 148 17.00 9.86 0.57
N SER A 149 17.82 9.68 -0.46
CA SER A 149 19.23 10.08 -0.44
C SER A 149 19.38 11.52 -0.96
N PHE A 150 19.99 12.39 -0.16
CA PHE A 150 20.37 13.77 -0.50
C PHE A 150 21.88 13.94 -0.44
N GLU A 151 22.39 15.08 -0.94
CA GLU A 151 23.82 15.38 -1.04
C GLU A 151 24.64 15.10 0.23
N ASN A 152 24.11 15.41 1.42
CA ASN A 152 24.84 15.25 2.68
C ASN A 152 24.10 14.42 3.73
N ARG A 153 22.92 13.87 3.41
CA ARG A 153 22.10 13.13 4.37
C ARG A 153 21.21 12.09 3.72
N LEU A 154 20.85 11.08 4.49
CA LEU A 154 19.83 10.09 4.16
C LEU A 154 18.63 10.31 5.07
N LEU A 155 17.44 10.47 4.52
CA LEU A 155 16.22 10.65 5.28
C LEU A 155 15.29 9.46 5.11
N VAL A 156 14.77 8.96 6.23
CA VAL A 156 13.67 7.99 6.26
C VAL A 156 12.42 8.69 6.81
N ARG A 157 11.36 8.73 6.02
CA ARG A 157 10.09 9.37 6.38
C ARG A 157 8.93 8.40 6.27
N PHE A 158 7.99 8.48 7.21
CA PHE A 158 6.73 7.75 7.14
C PHE A 158 5.62 8.69 6.68
N ARG A 159 4.71 8.19 5.84
CA ARG A 159 3.43 8.86 5.59
C ARG A 159 2.39 8.31 6.54
N VAL A 160 2.11 9.03 7.62
CA VAL A 160 1.07 8.69 8.61
C VAL A 160 -0.10 9.64 8.42
N ASP A 161 -1.29 9.08 8.23
CA ASP A 161 -2.53 9.85 8.01
C ASP A 161 -2.42 10.91 6.90
N GLY A 162 -1.68 10.59 5.82
CA GLY A 162 -1.48 11.44 4.66
C GLY A 162 -0.33 12.45 4.78
N VAL A 163 0.24 12.64 5.97
CA VAL A 163 1.31 13.61 6.25
C VAL A 163 2.66 12.90 6.34
N LEU A 164 3.69 13.50 5.72
CA LEU A 164 5.07 13.01 5.83
C LEU A 164 5.68 13.46 7.16
N ARG A 165 6.26 12.50 7.89
CA ARG A 165 6.98 12.72 9.14
C ARG A 165 8.35 12.08 9.05
N GLU A 166 9.38 12.78 9.52
CA GLU A 166 10.72 12.20 9.69
C GLU A 166 10.69 11.14 10.78
N ALA A 167 11.13 9.93 10.43
CA ALA A 167 11.21 8.80 11.35
C ALA A 167 12.65 8.60 11.84
N LEU A 168 13.62 8.73 10.93
CA LEU A 168 15.03 8.48 11.21
C LEU A 168 15.91 9.20 10.17
N GLN A 169 17.09 9.66 10.59
CA GLN A 169 18.14 10.17 9.71
C GLN A 169 19.42 9.34 9.88
N PRO A 170 19.57 8.20 9.18
CA PRO A 170 20.76 7.37 9.28
C PRO A 170 21.99 8.00 8.60
N PRO A 171 23.22 7.50 8.86
CA PRO A 171 24.40 7.88 8.10
C PRO A 171 24.19 7.72 6.60
N ARG A 172 24.61 8.72 5.80
CA ARG A 172 24.45 8.74 4.34
C ARG A 172 25.00 7.48 3.67
N ALA A 173 26.09 6.94 4.19
CA ALA A 173 26.76 5.76 3.65
C ALA A 173 25.88 4.50 3.62
N LEU A 174 24.81 4.45 4.43
CA LEU A 174 23.86 3.34 4.45
C LEU A 174 22.87 3.35 3.27
N GLY A 175 22.74 4.47 2.55
CA GLY A 175 21.76 4.62 1.47
C GLY A 175 21.83 3.49 0.43
N PRO A 176 23.00 3.24 -0.19
CA PRO A 176 23.16 2.15 -1.15
C PRO A 176 22.86 0.76 -0.58
N LEU A 177 23.18 0.52 0.70
CA LEU A 177 22.95 -0.76 1.37
C LEU A 177 21.45 -1.01 1.61
N LEU A 178 20.72 0.00 2.05
CA LEU A 178 19.26 -0.07 2.22
C LEU A 178 18.55 -0.30 0.88
N VAL A 179 18.96 0.42 -0.18
CA VAL A 179 18.40 0.23 -1.53
C VAL A 179 18.66 -1.19 -2.02
N SER A 180 19.90 -1.68 -1.88
CA SER A 180 20.28 -3.05 -2.28
C SER A 180 19.42 -4.08 -1.55
N ARG A 181 19.27 -3.95 -0.22
CA ARG A 181 18.47 -4.87 0.58
C ARG A 181 17.00 -4.88 0.16
N VAL A 182 16.41 -3.71 -0.08
CA VAL A 182 15.02 -3.60 -0.55
C VAL A 182 14.89 -4.26 -1.93
N LYS A 183 15.83 -4.03 -2.85
CA LYS A 183 15.82 -4.67 -4.17
C LYS A 183 15.88 -6.18 -4.09
N VAL A 184 16.72 -6.74 -3.21
CA VAL A 184 16.77 -8.19 -2.95
C VAL A 184 15.41 -8.71 -2.48
N MET A 185 14.79 -8.05 -1.50
CA MET A 185 13.49 -8.47 -0.94
C MET A 185 12.37 -8.44 -1.99
N ALA A 186 12.43 -7.51 -2.93
CA ALA A 186 11.43 -7.32 -3.98
C ALA A 186 11.78 -8.01 -5.32
N HIS A 187 12.85 -8.83 -5.36
CA HIS A 187 13.35 -9.49 -6.56
C HIS A 187 13.67 -8.54 -7.73
N LEU A 188 14.23 -7.37 -7.41
CA LEU A 188 14.64 -6.33 -8.37
C LEU A 188 16.13 -6.46 -8.75
N ASP A 189 16.52 -5.85 -9.87
CA ASP A 189 17.91 -5.84 -10.33
C ASP A 189 18.74 -4.84 -9.52
N ILE A 190 19.69 -5.36 -8.74
CA ILE A 190 20.59 -4.59 -7.87
C ILE A 190 21.63 -3.80 -8.69
N ALA A 191 22.03 -4.32 -9.85
CA ALA A 191 23.05 -3.71 -10.70
C ALA A 191 22.46 -2.53 -11.50
N GLU A 192 21.19 -2.62 -11.90
CA GLU A 192 20.52 -1.51 -12.57
C GLU A 192 20.10 -0.43 -11.57
N LYS A 193 20.60 0.79 -11.74
CA LYS A 193 20.35 1.95 -10.87
C LYS A 193 19.87 3.19 -11.63
N ARG A 194 19.73 3.08 -12.95
CA ARG A 194 19.45 4.21 -13.87
C ARG A 194 18.01 4.21 -14.36
N LEU A 195 17.28 3.12 -14.13
CA LEU A 195 15.88 2.96 -14.52
C LEU A 195 15.00 2.81 -13.27
N PRO A 196 13.75 3.32 -13.30
CA PRO A 196 12.77 3.00 -12.29
C PRO A 196 12.53 1.49 -12.23
N GLN A 197 12.29 0.94 -11.05
CA GLN A 197 11.93 -0.46 -10.87
C GLN A 197 10.80 -0.60 -9.84
N ASP A 198 9.87 -1.50 -10.11
CA ASP A 198 8.72 -1.75 -9.24
C ASP A 198 8.63 -3.24 -8.89
N GLY A 199 8.30 -3.54 -7.63
CA GLY A 199 8.23 -4.90 -7.12
C GLY A 199 7.21 -5.04 -5.99
N ARG A 200 7.09 -6.26 -5.48
CA ARG A 200 6.24 -6.57 -4.32
C ARG A 200 7.00 -7.44 -3.33
N ILE A 201 6.70 -7.25 -2.04
CA ILE A 201 7.22 -8.06 -0.95
C ILE A 201 6.02 -8.51 -0.12
N SER A 202 5.81 -9.82 -0.01
CA SER A 202 4.82 -10.37 0.92
C SER A 202 5.55 -10.84 2.17
N LEU A 203 5.21 -10.26 3.32
CA LEU A 203 5.90 -10.56 4.57
C LEU A 203 4.92 -10.58 5.76
N LYS A 204 5.34 -11.19 6.86
CA LYS A 204 4.56 -11.26 8.10
C LYS A 204 5.27 -10.41 9.16
N VAL A 205 4.67 -9.33 9.62
CA VAL A 205 5.22 -8.46 10.68
C VAL A 205 4.36 -8.58 11.92
N ALA A 206 4.97 -8.91 13.07
CA ALA A 206 4.26 -9.06 14.34
C ALA A 206 3.00 -9.94 14.22
N GLY A 207 3.12 -11.06 13.50
CA GLY A 207 2.00 -11.98 13.28
C GLY A 207 1.04 -11.59 12.14
N ARG A 208 1.16 -10.39 11.55
CA ARG A 208 0.21 -9.86 10.56
C ARG A 208 0.75 -9.98 9.14
N PRO A 209 -0.02 -10.53 8.18
CA PRO A 209 0.38 -10.54 6.77
C PRO A 209 0.28 -9.11 6.21
N VAL A 210 1.38 -8.62 5.64
CA VAL A 210 1.48 -7.31 5.00
C VAL A 210 2.02 -7.51 3.60
N ASP A 211 1.33 -6.92 2.62
CA ASP A 211 1.85 -6.83 1.25
C ASP A 211 2.48 -5.45 1.07
N VAL A 212 3.69 -5.39 0.56
CA VAL A 212 4.43 -4.14 0.38
C VAL A 212 4.73 -3.95 -1.10
N ARG A 213 4.26 -2.84 -1.66
CA ARG A 213 4.68 -2.43 -3.02
C ARG A 213 5.93 -1.59 -2.92
N VAL A 214 6.90 -1.92 -3.75
CA VAL A 214 8.21 -1.27 -3.77
C VAL A 214 8.34 -0.52 -5.08
N SER A 215 8.80 0.72 -5.01
CA SER A 215 9.22 1.49 -6.16
C SER A 215 10.59 2.12 -5.89
N THR A 216 11.54 1.92 -6.80
CA THR A 216 12.86 2.56 -6.77
C THR A 216 12.98 3.52 -7.95
N LEU A 217 13.43 4.75 -7.70
CA LEU A 217 13.58 5.78 -8.72
C LEU A 217 15.00 6.38 -8.66
N PRO A 218 15.72 6.47 -9.79
CA PRO A 218 17.01 7.17 -9.85
C PRO A 218 16.86 8.67 -9.54
N THR A 219 17.79 9.22 -8.76
CA THR A 219 17.86 10.64 -8.39
C THR A 219 19.31 11.14 -8.47
N GLY A 220 19.55 12.44 -8.27
CA GLY A 220 20.89 13.04 -8.34
C GLY A 220 21.90 12.50 -7.31
N HIS A 221 21.44 11.88 -6.20
CA HIS A 221 22.31 11.41 -5.12
C HIS A 221 22.10 9.93 -4.78
N GLY A 222 21.70 9.12 -5.77
CA GLY A 222 21.43 7.69 -5.61
C GLY A 222 19.99 7.36 -5.98
N GLU A 223 19.42 6.34 -5.35
CA GLU A 223 18.04 5.92 -5.59
C GLU A 223 17.13 6.38 -4.45
N ARG A 224 15.93 6.82 -4.82
CA ARG A 224 14.81 7.01 -3.90
C ARG A 224 14.01 5.72 -3.85
N VAL A 225 13.65 5.27 -2.65
CA VAL A 225 12.80 4.11 -2.45
C VAL A 225 11.49 4.54 -1.80
N VAL A 226 10.38 3.99 -2.29
CA VAL A 226 9.07 4.10 -1.63
C VAL A 226 8.54 2.70 -1.42
N LEU A 227 8.15 2.40 -0.17
CA LEU A 227 7.48 1.18 0.24
C LEU A 227 6.05 1.53 0.63
N ARG A 228 5.06 1.11 -0.15
CA ARG A 228 3.65 1.27 0.19
C ARG A 228 3.17 0.05 0.95
N LEU A 229 2.72 0.25 2.18
CA LEU A 229 2.24 -0.81 3.07
C LEU A 229 0.75 -1.04 2.83
N LEU A 230 0.41 -2.24 2.39
CA LEU A 230 -0.98 -2.68 2.20
C LEU A 230 -1.34 -3.64 3.32
N ASP A 231 -2.12 -3.14 4.28
CA ASP A 231 -2.62 -3.91 5.41
C ASP A 231 -3.81 -4.78 4.94
N LYS A 232 -3.66 -6.12 5.00
CA LYS A 232 -4.68 -7.08 4.55
C LYS A 232 -5.86 -7.26 5.53
N ARG A 233 -6.20 -6.25 6.33
CA ARG A 233 -7.30 -6.36 7.30
C ARG A 233 -8.66 -6.34 6.61
N GLU A 234 -9.29 -7.51 6.53
CA GLU A 234 -10.67 -7.72 6.04
C GLU A 234 -11.74 -6.91 6.81
N GLY A 235 -11.47 -6.48 8.05
CA GLY A 235 -12.47 -5.81 8.92
C GLY A 235 -12.60 -4.28 8.83
N ARG A 236 -11.96 -3.60 7.88
CA ARG A 236 -11.95 -2.12 7.78
C ARG A 236 -12.84 -1.53 6.68
N LEU A 237 -13.58 -2.37 5.96
CA LEU A 237 -14.30 -2.00 4.74
C LEU A 237 -15.81 -2.14 4.92
N ASP A 238 -16.32 -1.39 5.87
CA ASP A 238 -17.74 -1.30 6.16
C ASP A 238 -18.19 0.14 5.96
N LEU A 239 -19.22 0.35 5.15
CA LEU A 239 -19.78 1.66 4.84
C LEU A 239 -20.17 2.42 6.12
N GLN A 240 -20.68 1.72 7.13
CA GLN A 240 -21.07 2.30 8.43
C GLN A 240 -19.88 2.93 9.17
N HIS A 241 -18.68 2.42 8.94
CA HIS A 241 -17.46 2.87 9.61
C HIS A 241 -16.68 3.94 8.82
N LEU A 242 -17.12 4.30 7.61
CA LEU A 242 -16.50 5.37 6.81
C LEU A 242 -16.86 6.78 7.33
N GLY A 243 -17.91 6.84 8.15
CA GLY A 243 -18.35 8.03 8.86
C GLY A 243 -19.29 8.94 8.07
N MET A 244 -19.97 8.41 7.07
CA MET A 244 -21.05 9.12 6.39
C MET A 244 -22.12 9.59 7.40
N GLU A 245 -22.81 10.67 7.07
CA GLU A 245 -24.00 11.05 7.82
C GLU A 245 -25.09 9.99 7.58
N PRO A 246 -25.89 9.59 8.59
CA PRO A 246 -26.82 8.45 8.44
C PRO A 246 -27.81 8.56 7.27
N GLY A 247 -28.24 9.78 6.92
CA GLY A 247 -29.09 10.03 5.76
C GLY A 247 -28.35 9.86 4.43
N ASP A 248 -27.11 10.32 4.34
CA ASP A 248 -26.23 10.08 3.18
C ASP A 248 -25.88 8.60 3.02
N GLU A 249 -25.59 7.90 4.11
CA GLU A 249 -25.34 6.46 4.11
C GLU A 249 -26.56 5.69 3.58
N ALA A 250 -27.76 5.99 4.11
CA ALA A 250 -28.99 5.37 3.65
C ALA A 250 -29.30 5.68 2.17
N ARG A 251 -28.98 6.90 1.70
CA ARG A 251 -29.08 7.25 0.27
C ARG A 251 -28.10 6.44 -0.57
N LEU A 252 -26.84 6.34 -0.17
CA LEU A 252 -25.82 5.57 -0.88
C LEU A 252 -26.19 4.09 -0.95
N LEU A 253 -26.66 3.50 0.16
CA LEU A 253 -27.13 2.13 0.21
C LEU A 253 -28.27 1.90 -0.79
N ARG A 254 -29.22 2.83 -0.92
CA ARG A 254 -30.27 2.73 -1.95
C ARG A 254 -29.72 2.80 -3.37
N LEU A 255 -28.71 3.63 -3.63
CA LEU A 255 -28.10 3.76 -4.96
C LEU A 255 -27.36 2.49 -5.38
N ILE A 256 -26.54 1.92 -4.50
CA ILE A 256 -25.78 0.71 -4.83
C ILE A 256 -26.68 -0.53 -5.01
N HIS A 257 -27.91 -0.50 -4.49
CA HIS A 257 -28.89 -1.58 -4.69
C HIS A 257 -29.78 -1.38 -5.92
N ARG A 258 -29.57 -0.33 -6.72
CA ARG A 258 -30.28 -0.15 -7.99
C ARG A 258 -29.92 -1.28 -8.96
N PRO A 259 -30.86 -1.75 -9.79
CA PRO A 259 -30.58 -2.81 -10.75
C PRO A 259 -29.56 -2.36 -11.82
N HIS A 260 -29.57 -1.08 -12.18
CA HIS A 260 -28.67 -0.53 -13.18
C HIS A 260 -28.43 0.97 -12.96
N GLY A 261 -27.41 1.49 -13.63
CA GLY A 261 -27.01 2.89 -13.58
C GLY A 261 -25.53 3.08 -13.22
N ILE A 262 -25.01 4.30 -13.37
CA ILE A 262 -23.64 4.64 -13.01
C ILE A 262 -23.61 5.39 -11.68
N LEU A 263 -22.85 4.88 -10.72
CA LEU A 263 -22.49 5.59 -9.49
C LEU A 263 -21.00 5.91 -9.53
N LEU A 264 -20.68 7.20 -9.41
CA LEU A 264 -19.30 7.68 -9.43
C LEU A 264 -18.85 8.08 -8.04
N VAL A 265 -17.66 7.64 -7.63
CA VAL A 265 -16.96 8.19 -6.46
C VAL A 265 -15.85 9.10 -6.96
N THR A 266 -15.85 10.37 -6.55
CA THR A 266 -14.90 11.36 -7.01
C THR A 266 -14.12 12.01 -5.86
N GLY A 267 -12.98 12.59 -6.20
CA GLY A 267 -12.07 13.25 -5.29
C GLY A 267 -10.61 13.09 -5.72
N PRO A 268 -9.69 13.83 -5.08
CA PRO A 268 -8.27 13.76 -5.40
C PRO A 268 -7.64 12.40 -5.03
N THR A 269 -6.35 12.24 -5.36
CA THR A 269 -5.59 11.07 -4.95
C THR A 269 -5.52 10.97 -3.42
N GLY A 270 -5.74 9.77 -2.87
CA GLY A 270 -5.71 9.54 -1.43
C GLY A 270 -6.95 10.00 -0.68
N SER A 271 -8.05 10.34 -1.38
CA SER A 271 -9.33 10.70 -0.74
C SER A 271 -10.14 9.49 -0.24
N GLY A 272 -9.67 8.25 -0.48
CA GLY A 272 -10.35 7.03 -0.02
C GLY A 272 -11.41 6.48 -0.96
N LYS A 273 -11.42 6.86 -2.25
CA LYS A 273 -12.39 6.39 -3.25
C LYS A 273 -12.47 4.87 -3.33
N THR A 274 -11.32 4.21 -3.49
CA THR A 274 -11.23 2.75 -3.58
C THR A 274 -11.76 2.07 -2.33
N THR A 275 -11.45 2.61 -1.14
CA THR A 275 -11.98 2.10 0.15
C THR A 275 -13.51 2.13 0.17
N THR A 276 -14.11 3.22 -0.32
CA THR A 276 -15.57 3.37 -0.35
C THR A 276 -16.22 2.47 -1.40
N LEU A 277 -15.63 2.36 -2.60
CA LEU A 277 -16.10 1.44 -3.63
C LEU A 277 -16.08 -0.01 -3.13
N TYR A 278 -14.98 -0.44 -2.54
CA TYR A 278 -14.86 -1.80 -2.03
C TYR A 278 -15.80 -2.08 -0.85
N ALA A 279 -16.02 -1.10 0.05
CA ALA A 279 -17.03 -1.23 1.10
C ALA A 279 -18.44 -1.40 0.50
N GLY A 280 -18.77 -0.69 -0.58
CA GLY A 280 -20.00 -0.88 -1.35
C GLY A 280 -20.09 -2.26 -2.00
N LEU A 281 -19.00 -2.72 -2.64
CA LEU A 281 -18.94 -4.05 -3.25
C LEU A 281 -19.11 -5.17 -2.23
N ILE A 282 -18.49 -5.08 -1.05
CA ILE A 282 -18.66 -6.03 0.05
C ILE A 282 -20.11 -6.08 0.50
N GLN A 283 -20.79 -4.93 0.56
CA GLN A 283 -22.22 -4.91 0.88
C GLN A 283 -23.05 -5.68 -0.15
N LEU A 284 -22.76 -5.48 -1.44
CA LEU A 284 -23.48 -6.13 -2.54
C LEU A 284 -23.15 -7.63 -2.70
N ASN A 285 -22.06 -8.10 -2.09
CA ASN A 285 -21.56 -9.46 -2.19
C ASN A 285 -22.39 -10.45 -1.35
N ASP A 286 -23.64 -10.65 -1.74
CA ASP A 286 -24.62 -11.53 -1.11
C ASP A 286 -24.69 -12.93 -1.77
N ARG A 287 -23.71 -13.24 -2.64
CA ARG A 287 -23.62 -14.45 -3.48
C ARG A 287 -24.76 -14.64 -4.48
N LYS A 288 -25.68 -13.68 -4.61
CA LYS A 288 -26.76 -13.70 -5.62
C LYS A 288 -26.42 -12.88 -6.85
N ARG A 289 -25.51 -11.91 -6.71
CA ARG A 289 -25.02 -11.06 -7.80
C ARG A 289 -23.66 -11.56 -8.29
N ASN A 290 -23.48 -11.56 -9.61
CA ASN A 290 -22.19 -11.71 -10.25
C ASN A 290 -21.48 -10.34 -10.30
N ILE A 291 -20.43 -10.20 -9.48
CA ILE A 291 -19.70 -8.94 -9.32
C ILE A 291 -18.32 -9.08 -9.95
N MET A 292 -17.99 -8.18 -10.88
CA MET A 292 -16.71 -8.18 -11.58
C MET A 292 -16.05 -6.81 -11.59
N THR A 293 -14.71 -6.77 -11.52
CA THR A 293 -13.96 -5.51 -11.50
C THR A 293 -12.82 -5.49 -12.52
N VAL A 294 -12.48 -4.30 -13.02
CA VAL A 294 -11.24 -4.02 -13.75
C VAL A 294 -10.47 -2.89 -13.05
N GLU A 295 -9.23 -3.15 -12.65
CA GLU A 295 -8.48 -2.29 -11.72
C GLU A 295 -7.02 -2.11 -12.12
N ASP A 296 -6.40 -0.99 -11.74
CA ASP A 296 -5.00 -0.69 -12.04
C ASP A 296 -4.28 -0.06 -10.83
N PRO A 297 -3.63 -0.86 -9.98
CA PRO A 297 -3.75 -2.31 -9.82
C PRO A 297 -4.86 -2.73 -8.83
N ILE A 298 -5.06 -4.04 -8.63
CA ILE A 298 -5.91 -4.56 -7.56
C ILE A 298 -5.25 -4.25 -6.20
N GLU A 299 -5.95 -3.51 -5.34
CA GLU A 299 -5.43 -3.10 -4.02
C GLU A 299 -5.46 -4.26 -3.01
N TYR A 300 -6.55 -5.02 -2.98
CA TYR A 300 -6.71 -6.22 -2.16
C TYR A 300 -7.72 -7.17 -2.80
N TYR A 301 -7.57 -8.46 -2.51
CA TYR A 301 -8.48 -9.48 -3.01
C TYR A 301 -9.73 -9.54 -2.15
N LEU A 302 -10.89 -9.39 -2.78
CA LEU A 302 -12.20 -9.53 -2.19
C LEU A 302 -12.74 -10.92 -2.48
N ASP A 303 -12.92 -11.74 -1.45
CA ASP A 303 -13.53 -13.06 -1.60
C ASP A 303 -14.94 -12.94 -2.20
N GLY A 304 -15.26 -13.81 -3.16
CA GLY A 304 -16.54 -13.79 -3.89
C GLY A 304 -16.67 -12.74 -5.01
N ILE A 305 -15.65 -11.90 -5.26
CA ILE A 305 -15.68 -10.90 -6.35
C ILE A 305 -14.58 -11.21 -7.37
N SER A 306 -14.93 -11.23 -8.65
CA SER A 306 -13.97 -11.50 -9.73
C SER A 306 -13.21 -10.24 -10.12
N GLN A 307 -11.96 -10.12 -9.68
CA GLN A 307 -11.14 -8.92 -9.92
C GLN A 307 -10.12 -9.14 -11.05
N THR A 308 -10.16 -8.27 -12.06
CA THR A 308 -9.22 -8.28 -13.19
C THR A 308 -8.26 -7.10 -13.10
N GLN A 309 -6.96 -7.35 -13.22
CA GLN A 309 -5.96 -6.28 -13.23
C GLN A 309 -5.64 -5.85 -14.68
N VAL A 310 -5.54 -4.54 -14.90
CA VAL A 310 -4.95 -3.96 -16.11
C VAL A 310 -3.53 -4.50 -16.30
N ASN A 311 -3.17 -4.84 -17.52
CA ASN A 311 -1.86 -5.38 -17.87
C ASN A 311 -1.42 -4.86 -19.24
N THR A 312 -0.58 -3.84 -19.23
CA THR A 312 -0.06 -3.18 -20.43
C THR A 312 0.83 -4.10 -21.28
N LYS A 313 1.48 -5.11 -20.70
CA LYS A 313 2.35 -6.05 -21.44
C LYS A 313 1.58 -6.91 -22.45
N VAL A 314 0.29 -7.11 -22.21
CA VAL A 314 -0.60 -7.90 -23.09
C VAL A 314 -1.76 -7.05 -23.62
N GLU A 315 -1.62 -5.72 -23.53
CA GLU A 315 -2.63 -4.74 -23.96
C GLU A 315 -4.01 -4.97 -23.32
N MET A 316 -4.05 -5.41 -22.06
CA MET A 316 -5.27 -5.47 -21.25
C MET A 316 -5.51 -4.10 -20.61
N THR A 317 -6.21 -3.22 -21.32
CA THR A 317 -6.60 -1.87 -20.86
C THR A 317 -7.93 -1.87 -20.10
N PHE A 318 -8.31 -0.75 -19.47
CA PHE A 318 -9.63 -0.57 -18.85
C PHE A 318 -10.77 -0.86 -19.83
N ALA A 319 -10.77 -0.20 -21.00
CA ALA A 319 -11.78 -0.41 -22.04
C ALA A 319 -11.85 -1.87 -22.51
N ARG A 320 -10.71 -2.54 -22.73
CA ARG A 320 -10.69 -3.95 -23.15
C ARG A 320 -11.19 -4.89 -22.05
N GLY A 321 -10.75 -4.67 -20.82
CA GLY A 321 -11.18 -5.44 -19.66
C GLY A 321 -12.68 -5.29 -19.41
N LEU A 322 -13.20 -4.06 -19.45
CA LEU A 322 -14.62 -3.77 -19.30
C LEU A 322 -15.46 -4.47 -20.39
N ARG A 323 -15.06 -4.39 -21.67
CA ARG A 323 -15.74 -5.14 -22.74
C ARG A 323 -15.75 -6.64 -22.50
N ALA A 324 -14.67 -7.19 -21.96
CA ALA A 324 -14.59 -8.61 -21.65
C ALA A 324 -15.54 -9.00 -20.52
N ILE A 325 -15.57 -8.20 -19.45
CA ILE A 325 -16.47 -8.37 -18.30
C ILE A 325 -17.94 -8.38 -18.74
N LEU A 326 -18.36 -7.48 -19.65
CA LEU A 326 -19.75 -7.45 -20.15
C LEU A 326 -20.18 -8.70 -20.92
N ARG A 327 -19.25 -9.60 -21.27
CA ARG A 327 -19.55 -10.93 -21.86
C ARG A 327 -19.49 -12.07 -20.83
N GLN A 328 -19.46 -11.74 -19.54
CA GLN A 328 -19.38 -12.70 -18.44
C GLN A 328 -20.64 -12.71 -17.57
N ASP A 329 -21.75 -12.19 -18.10
CA ASP A 329 -23.04 -12.12 -17.41
C ASP A 329 -22.97 -11.41 -16.03
N PRO A 330 -22.34 -10.21 -15.91
CA PRO A 330 -22.23 -9.53 -14.64
C PRO A 330 -23.55 -8.83 -14.27
N ASP A 331 -23.86 -8.75 -12.97
CA ASP A 331 -24.91 -7.84 -12.45
C ASP A 331 -24.31 -6.47 -12.09
N VAL A 332 -23.12 -6.50 -11.48
CA VAL A 332 -22.40 -5.32 -10.99
C VAL A 332 -21.00 -5.30 -11.58
N VAL A 333 -20.63 -4.16 -12.16
CA VAL A 333 -19.31 -3.93 -12.73
C VAL A 333 -18.64 -2.77 -12.02
N MET A 334 -17.40 -2.97 -11.54
CA MET A 334 -16.57 -1.88 -11.03
C MET A 334 -15.39 -1.61 -11.97
N VAL A 335 -15.26 -0.36 -12.40
CA VAL A 335 -14.13 0.11 -13.19
C VAL A 335 -13.30 1.01 -12.28
N GLY A 336 -12.01 0.69 -12.09
CA GLY A 336 -11.15 1.40 -11.15
C GLY A 336 -11.20 2.92 -11.32
N GLU A 337 -11.21 3.39 -12.57
CA GLU A 337 -11.43 4.78 -12.93
C GLU A 337 -11.79 4.94 -14.41
N ILE A 338 -12.45 6.05 -14.76
CA ILE A 338 -12.70 6.45 -16.15
C ILE A 338 -11.73 7.58 -16.52
N ARG A 339 -10.72 7.26 -17.33
CA ARG A 339 -9.69 8.24 -17.77
C ARG A 339 -9.94 8.79 -19.17
N ASP A 340 -10.64 8.05 -20.00
CA ASP A 340 -10.81 8.30 -21.43
C ASP A 340 -12.27 8.09 -21.88
N LEU A 341 -12.59 8.65 -23.06
CA LEU A 341 -13.91 8.57 -23.66
C LEU A 341 -14.31 7.12 -23.96
N GLU A 342 -13.39 6.30 -24.46
CA GLU A 342 -13.66 4.91 -24.81
C GLU A 342 -14.20 4.11 -23.61
N THR A 343 -13.53 4.22 -22.46
CA THR A 343 -13.97 3.58 -21.22
C THR A 343 -15.30 4.16 -20.73
N ALA A 344 -15.48 5.48 -20.85
CA ALA A 344 -16.71 6.16 -20.46
C ALA A 344 -17.92 5.69 -21.29
N GLU A 345 -17.78 5.60 -22.62
CA GLU A 345 -18.84 5.12 -23.53
C GLU A 345 -19.26 3.69 -23.19
N ILE A 346 -18.30 2.80 -22.95
CA ILE A 346 -18.62 1.40 -22.59
C ILE A 346 -19.34 1.35 -21.24
N ALA A 347 -18.93 2.13 -20.24
CA ALA A 347 -19.59 2.21 -18.94
C ALA A 347 -21.04 2.72 -19.06
N VAL A 348 -21.27 3.73 -19.91
CA VAL A 348 -22.60 4.23 -20.25
C VAL A 348 -23.44 3.16 -20.91
N GLN A 349 -22.94 2.48 -21.94
CA GLN A 349 -23.68 1.41 -22.61
C GLN A 349 -24.00 0.23 -21.66
N ALA A 350 -23.06 -0.14 -20.79
CA ALA A 350 -23.30 -1.14 -19.76
C ALA A 350 -24.48 -0.76 -18.85
N SER A 351 -24.51 0.49 -18.39
CA SER A 351 -25.57 0.98 -17.50
C SER A 351 -26.96 1.02 -18.16
N LEU A 352 -27.01 1.32 -19.47
CA LEU A 352 -28.25 1.35 -20.25
C LEU A 352 -28.75 -0.07 -20.62
N THR A 353 -27.86 -1.06 -20.57
CA THR A 353 -28.16 -2.47 -20.84
C THR A 353 -28.42 -3.27 -19.57
N GLY A 354 -28.70 -2.60 -18.45
CA GLY A 354 -29.16 -3.27 -17.22
C GLY A 354 -28.08 -3.60 -16.20
N HIS A 355 -26.88 -3.03 -16.32
CA HIS A 355 -25.79 -3.26 -15.36
C HIS A 355 -25.66 -2.10 -14.35
N LEU A 356 -25.35 -2.42 -13.10
CA LEU A 356 -24.90 -1.41 -12.15
C LEU A 356 -23.39 -1.20 -12.35
N VAL A 357 -22.99 0.04 -12.67
CA VAL A 357 -21.60 0.41 -12.89
C VAL A 357 -21.10 1.32 -11.77
N LEU A 358 -20.05 0.89 -11.09
CA LEU A 358 -19.35 1.67 -10.08
C LEU A 358 -18.00 2.12 -10.65
N SER A 359 -17.67 3.40 -10.52
CA SER A 359 -16.37 3.87 -10.99
C SER A 359 -15.86 5.08 -10.22
N THR A 360 -14.63 5.51 -10.53
CA THR A 360 -14.06 6.74 -9.98
C THR A 360 -13.69 7.77 -11.04
N LEU A 361 -13.71 9.03 -10.61
CA LEU A 361 -13.14 10.17 -11.31
C LEU A 361 -12.24 10.99 -10.37
N HIS A 362 -11.45 11.86 -10.97
CA HIS A 362 -10.58 12.80 -10.27
C HIS A 362 -11.10 14.23 -10.47
N THR A 363 -12.22 14.55 -9.82
CA THR A 363 -12.78 15.92 -9.77
C THR A 363 -12.85 16.43 -8.35
N ASN A 364 -12.92 17.75 -8.18
CA ASN A 364 -12.96 18.40 -6.88
C ASN A 364 -14.36 18.44 -6.26
N SER A 365 -15.41 18.45 -7.10
CA SER A 365 -16.81 18.43 -6.67
C SER A 365 -17.58 17.29 -7.33
N ALA A 366 -18.74 16.96 -6.74
CA ALA A 366 -19.65 15.95 -7.27
C ALA A 366 -20.24 16.38 -8.62
N VAL A 367 -20.69 17.63 -8.74
CA VAL A 367 -21.20 18.18 -10.01
C VAL A 367 -20.11 18.28 -11.06
N GLY A 368 -18.86 18.59 -10.67
CA GLY A 368 -17.73 18.60 -11.59
C GLY A 368 -17.45 17.25 -12.27
N ALA A 369 -17.87 16.14 -11.67
CA ALA A 369 -17.79 14.81 -12.31
C ALA A 369 -18.69 14.72 -13.56
N ILE A 370 -19.86 15.37 -13.53
CA ILE A 370 -20.80 15.42 -14.65
C ILE A 370 -20.18 16.22 -15.80
N THR A 371 -19.67 17.42 -15.49
CA THR A 371 -18.95 18.25 -16.47
C THR A 371 -17.76 17.51 -17.05
N ARG A 372 -16.98 16.80 -16.21
CA ARG A 372 -15.81 16.05 -16.66
C ARG A 372 -16.16 14.95 -17.68
N LEU A 373 -17.29 14.27 -17.53
CA LEU A 373 -17.76 13.29 -18.52
C LEU A 373 -18.20 13.96 -19.81
N ARG A 374 -18.89 15.12 -19.73
CA ARG A 374 -19.24 15.93 -20.90
C ARG A 374 -17.98 16.41 -21.64
N ASP A 375 -16.97 16.88 -20.91
CA ASP A 375 -15.70 17.35 -21.48
C ASP A 375 -14.88 16.23 -22.11
N MET A 376 -15.03 14.98 -21.63
CA MET A 376 -14.46 13.81 -22.30
C MET A 376 -15.16 13.48 -23.62
N GLY A 377 -16.36 13.99 -23.86
CA GLY A 377 -17.15 13.77 -25.07
C GLY A 377 -18.36 12.87 -24.88
N VAL A 378 -18.76 12.54 -23.64
CA VAL A 378 -19.98 11.76 -23.43
C VAL A 378 -21.20 12.63 -23.66
N GLU A 379 -22.11 12.17 -24.52
CA GLU A 379 -23.32 12.90 -24.89
C GLU A 379 -24.24 13.17 -23.68
N PRO A 380 -24.73 14.41 -23.47
CA PRO A 380 -25.53 14.77 -22.29
C PRO A 380 -26.79 13.92 -22.09
N PHE A 381 -27.45 13.53 -23.18
CA PHE A 381 -28.62 12.63 -23.14
C PHE A 381 -28.27 11.23 -22.57
N LEU A 382 -27.09 10.71 -22.91
CA LEU A 382 -26.66 9.43 -22.37
C LEU A 382 -26.32 9.56 -20.89
N LEU A 383 -25.69 10.67 -20.48
CA LEU A 383 -25.38 10.93 -19.07
C LEU A 383 -26.64 11.09 -18.22
N SER A 384 -27.65 11.83 -18.69
CA SER A 384 -28.89 12.06 -17.94
C SER A 384 -29.68 10.77 -17.71
N SER A 385 -29.60 9.81 -18.63
CA SER A 385 -30.27 8.52 -18.52
C SER A 385 -29.47 7.45 -17.77
N SER A 386 -28.14 7.54 -17.74
CA SER A 386 -27.27 6.52 -17.14
C SER A 386 -26.83 6.82 -15.70
N LEU A 387 -26.55 8.08 -15.37
CA LEU A 387 -25.99 8.47 -14.08
C LEU A 387 -27.06 8.45 -12.98
N ILE A 388 -26.81 7.73 -11.88
CA ILE A 388 -27.74 7.65 -10.73
C ILE A 388 -27.26 8.46 -9.53
N GLY A 389 -25.95 8.73 -9.44
CA GLY A 389 -25.41 9.58 -8.39
C GLY A 389 -23.90 9.80 -8.50
N VAL A 390 -23.42 10.80 -7.78
CA VAL A 390 -22.00 11.10 -7.61
C VAL A 390 -21.71 11.34 -6.13
N LEU A 391 -20.74 10.61 -5.59
CA LEU A 391 -20.22 10.77 -4.24
C LEU A 391 -18.85 11.46 -4.31
N ALA A 392 -18.78 12.75 -3.96
CA ALA A 392 -17.51 13.42 -3.74
C ALA A 392 -17.00 13.12 -2.32
N GLN A 393 -15.69 12.89 -2.20
CA GLN A 393 -15.08 12.45 -0.96
C GLN A 393 -13.71 13.10 -0.74
N ARG A 394 -13.43 13.47 0.52
CA ARG A 394 -12.09 13.82 1.02
C ARG A 394 -11.85 13.13 2.37
N LEU A 395 -10.59 12.98 2.78
CA LEU A 395 -10.23 12.48 4.11
C LEU A 395 -9.71 13.61 4.99
N VAL A 396 -10.28 13.72 6.19
CA VAL A 396 -9.77 14.59 7.26
C VAL A 396 -9.13 13.75 8.35
N ARG A 397 -8.08 14.29 8.99
CA ARG A 397 -7.45 13.64 10.13
C ARG A 397 -8.34 13.78 11.37
N LYS A 398 -8.49 12.71 12.15
CA LYS A 398 -9.25 12.76 13.41
C LYS A 398 -8.38 13.33 14.52
N LEU A 399 -8.95 14.20 15.35
CA LEU A 399 -8.28 14.72 16.54
C LEU A 399 -7.91 13.58 17.49
N CYS A 400 -6.73 13.68 18.09
CA CYS A 400 -6.29 12.70 19.08
C CYS A 400 -7.19 12.81 20.33
N PRO A 401 -7.89 11.73 20.74
CA PRO A 401 -8.82 11.78 21.87
C PRO A 401 -8.13 12.03 23.22
N HIS A 402 -6.81 11.86 23.28
CA HIS A 402 -6.03 12.01 24.52
C HIS A 402 -5.46 13.40 24.74
N CYS A 403 -5.38 14.24 23.69
CA CYS A 403 -4.76 15.57 23.81
C CYS A 403 -5.56 16.70 23.17
N LYS A 404 -6.72 16.43 22.55
CA LYS A 404 -7.54 17.51 22.00
C LYS A 404 -7.94 18.49 23.11
N GLN A 405 -7.82 19.79 22.83
CA GLN A 405 -8.12 20.85 23.79
C GLN A 405 -9.38 21.60 23.39
N PRO A 406 -10.25 21.97 24.35
CA PRO A 406 -11.41 22.80 24.07
C PRO A 406 -10.96 24.21 23.67
N HIS A 407 -11.62 24.78 22.67
CA HIS A 407 -11.41 26.13 22.18
C HIS A 407 -12.75 26.80 21.92
N LEU A 408 -13.03 27.90 22.60
CA LEU A 408 -14.25 28.63 22.37
C LEU A 408 -14.17 29.31 20.99
N ALA A 409 -15.14 29.03 20.10
CA ALA A 409 -15.10 29.54 18.74
C ALA A 409 -14.99 31.07 18.72
N THR A 410 -13.97 31.57 18.03
CA THR A 410 -13.80 33.00 17.76
C THR A 410 -14.74 33.45 16.64
N ALA A 411 -14.89 34.76 16.44
CA ALA A 411 -15.66 35.30 15.31
C ALA A 411 -15.12 34.80 13.95
N SER A 412 -13.80 34.63 13.82
CA SER A 412 -13.16 34.06 12.62
C SER A 412 -13.52 32.59 12.40
N ASP A 413 -13.57 31.81 13.49
CA ASP A 413 -13.97 30.40 13.43
C ASP A 413 -15.43 30.26 12.97
N LEU A 414 -16.33 31.08 13.53
CA LEU A 414 -17.74 31.13 13.16
C LEU A 414 -17.93 31.51 11.69
N GLN A 415 -17.22 32.54 11.22
CA GLN A 415 -17.25 32.94 9.82
C GLN A 415 -16.79 31.81 8.90
N THR A 416 -15.72 31.11 9.26
CA THR A 416 -15.19 29.98 8.48
C THR A 416 -16.18 28.81 8.44
N LEU A 417 -16.89 28.57 9.53
CA LEU A 417 -17.95 27.56 9.65
C LEU A 417 -19.27 27.95 8.98
N GLY A 418 -19.41 29.20 8.51
CA GLY A 418 -20.67 29.72 7.96
C GLY A 418 -21.76 29.91 9.03
N ILE A 419 -21.38 30.01 10.30
CA ILE A 419 -22.30 30.18 11.43
C ILE A 419 -22.41 31.68 11.73
N ALA A 420 -23.64 32.18 11.85
CA ALA A 420 -23.88 33.57 12.23
C ALA A 420 -23.29 33.88 13.63
N PRO A 421 -22.78 35.10 13.87
CA PRO A 421 -22.32 35.50 15.19
C PRO A 421 -23.39 35.24 16.25
N THR A 422 -23.01 34.55 17.33
CA THR A 422 -23.94 34.12 18.38
C THR A 422 -23.39 34.51 19.75
N ALA A 423 -24.28 34.82 20.69
CA ALA A 423 -23.94 35.09 22.09
C ALA A 423 -23.46 33.81 22.82
N SER A 424 -23.67 32.64 22.24
CA SER A 424 -23.23 31.35 22.78
C SER A 424 -22.43 30.58 21.72
N PRO A 425 -21.15 30.94 21.50
CA PRO A 425 -20.32 30.26 20.52
C PRO A 425 -20.08 28.80 20.91
N PRO A 426 -20.12 27.86 19.95
CA PRO A 426 -19.81 26.46 20.20
C PRO A 426 -18.35 26.31 20.67
N THR A 427 -18.11 25.28 21.48
CA THR A 427 -16.76 24.86 21.82
C THR A 427 -16.23 23.94 20.74
N LEU A 428 -15.18 24.37 20.06
CA LEU A 428 -14.43 23.58 19.09
C LEU A 428 -13.32 22.80 19.79
N SER A 429 -12.67 21.90 19.05
CA SER A 429 -11.50 21.16 19.54
C SER A 429 -10.27 21.47 18.69
N LEU A 430 -9.15 21.79 19.36
CA LEU A 430 -7.85 22.04 18.72
C LEU A 430 -6.88 20.87 18.94
N PRO A 431 -5.95 20.63 17.98
CA PRO A 431 -4.86 19.69 18.16
C PRO A 431 -3.83 20.25 19.15
N ALA A 432 -3.40 19.47 20.14
CA ALA A 432 -2.31 19.86 21.04
C ALA A 432 -1.02 19.06 20.82
N GLY A 433 -1.13 17.75 20.59
CA GLY A 433 0.01 16.84 20.51
C GLY A 433 0.29 16.13 21.84
N CYS A 434 0.59 14.84 21.76
CA CYS A 434 1.09 14.03 22.86
C CYS A 434 1.83 12.81 22.29
N GLU A 435 2.46 12.00 23.15
CA GLU A 435 3.17 10.79 22.75
C GLU A 435 2.28 9.81 21.96
N ARG A 436 1.00 9.67 22.34
CA ARG A 436 0.07 8.73 21.66
C ARG A 436 -0.27 9.11 20.22
N CYS A 437 -0.04 10.36 19.83
CA CYS A 437 -0.21 10.82 18.45
C CYS A 437 1.09 11.33 17.85
N ASN A 438 2.25 10.97 18.45
CA ASN A 438 3.57 11.40 18.02
C ASN A 438 3.66 12.92 17.82
N GLN A 439 3.10 13.67 18.78
CA GLN A 439 3.05 15.13 18.80
C GLN A 439 2.28 15.79 17.62
N SER A 440 1.57 15.01 16.79
CA SER A 440 0.83 15.57 15.66
C SER A 440 -0.49 16.24 16.03
N GLY A 441 -1.08 15.83 17.16
CA GLY A 441 -2.44 16.21 17.57
C GLY A 441 -3.57 15.41 16.89
N TYR A 442 -3.23 14.49 15.98
CA TYR A 442 -4.20 13.70 15.22
C TYR A 442 -3.91 12.20 15.29
N ARG A 443 -4.95 11.35 15.17
CA ARG A 443 -4.78 9.90 15.08
C ARG A 443 -5.90 9.26 14.27
N GLY A 444 -5.53 8.72 13.11
CA GLY A 444 -6.45 8.14 12.15
C GLY A 444 -7.14 9.18 11.29
N ARG A 445 -7.96 8.69 10.36
CA ARG A 445 -8.71 9.51 9.39
C ARG A 445 -10.19 9.13 9.38
N THR A 446 -11.00 10.02 8.82
CA THR A 446 -12.42 9.79 8.53
C THR A 446 -12.81 10.53 7.27
N GLY A 447 -13.84 10.05 6.57
CA GLY A 447 -14.31 10.69 5.34
C GLY A 447 -15.21 11.90 5.60
N ILE A 448 -15.11 12.92 4.75
CA ILE A 448 -16.18 13.90 4.56
C ILE A 448 -16.75 13.70 3.16
N PHE A 449 -18.07 13.82 3.04
CA PHE A 449 -18.80 13.36 1.87
C PHE A 449 -19.77 14.41 1.36
N GLU A 450 -19.97 14.39 0.05
CA GLU A 450 -21.08 15.04 -0.63
C GLU A 450 -21.69 14.02 -1.59
N LEU A 451 -22.95 13.67 -1.35
CA LEU A 451 -23.69 12.74 -2.20
C LEU A 451 -24.76 13.48 -3.00
N VAL A 452 -24.53 13.63 -4.30
CA VAL A 452 -25.50 14.20 -5.24
C VAL A 452 -26.23 13.05 -5.93
N THR A 453 -27.54 12.94 -5.67
CA THR A 453 -28.42 11.99 -6.36
C THR A 453 -28.95 12.61 -7.65
N VAL A 454 -29.05 11.82 -8.72
CA VAL A 454 -29.62 12.27 -9.99
C VAL A 454 -31.13 12.01 -9.99
N ASP A 455 -31.92 13.03 -9.67
CA ASP A 455 -33.38 13.04 -9.78
C ASP A 455 -33.85 13.60 -11.14
N GLU A 456 -35.16 13.60 -11.40
CA GLU A 456 -35.73 14.04 -12.69
C GLU A 456 -35.32 15.47 -13.09
N THR A 457 -35.24 16.39 -12.12
CA THR A 457 -34.79 17.76 -12.36
C THR A 457 -33.32 17.78 -12.72
N MET A 458 -32.45 17.06 -11.99
CA MET A 458 -31.04 16.94 -12.32
C MET A 458 -30.83 16.32 -13.70
N GLN A 459 -31.60 15.29 -14.07
CA GLN A 459 -31.58 14.69 -15.41
C GLN A 459 -31.87 15.73 -16.50
N THR A 460 -32.86 16.59 -16.28
CA THR A 460 -33.21 17.66 -17.21
C THR A 460 -32.07 18.68 -17.34
N LEU A 461 -31.48 19.10 -16.21
CA LEU A 461 -30.34 20.03 -16.22
C LEU A 461 -29.13 19.45 -16.96
N ILE A 462 -28.84 18.15 -16.77
CA ILE A 462 -27.78 17.44 -17.49
C ILE A 462 -28.10 17.40 -18.99
N HIS A 463 -29.33 16.99 -19.35
CA HIS A 463 -29.76 16.84 -20.75
C HIS A 463 -29.68 18.17 -21.52
N GLU A 464 -30.11 19.27 -20.90
CA GLU A 464 -30.06 20.63 -21.47
C GLU A 464 -28.64 21.22 -21.47
N GLY A 465 -27.65 20.51 -20.92
CA GLY A 465 -26.26 20.94 -20.88
C GLY A 465 -26.03 22.16 -20.00
N LYS A 466 -26.79 22.30 -18.90
CA LYS A 466 -26.64 23.44 -17.98
C LYS A 466 -25.24 23.52 -17.36
N GLY A 467 -24.90 24.71 -16.90
CA GLY A 467 -23.64 24.98 -16.22
C GLY A 467 -23.60 24.41 -14.80
N GLU A 468 -22.39 24.25 -14.25
CA GLU A 468 -22.18 23.69 -12.90
C GLU A 468 -22.94 24.46 -11.83
N GLN A 469 -22.98 25.79 -11.89
CA GLN A 469 -23.67 26.62 -10.89
C GLN A 469 -25.17 26.31 -10.76
N GLU A 470 -25.85 26.00 -11.87
CA GLU A 470 -27.27 25.67 -11.85
C GLU A 470 -27.50 24.26 -11.29
N MET A 471 -26.68 23.30 -11.70
CA MET A 471 -26.71 21.93 -11.15
C MET A 471 -26.38 21.91 -9.66
N GLU A 472 -25.39 22.68 -9.21
CA GLU A 472 -25.05 22.82 -7.80
C GLU A 472 -26.20 23.44 -7.00
N ARG A 473 -26.83 24.50 -7.52
CA ARG A 473 -27.99 25.12 -6.86
C ARG A 473 -29.11 24.11 -6.63
N HIS A 474 -29.40 23.26 -7.61
CA HIS A 474 -30.38 22.19 -7.47
C HIS A 474 -29.91 21.11 -6.48
N ALA A 475 -28.65 20.65 -6.61
CA ALA A 475 -28.08 19.65 -5.71
C ALA A 475 -28.17 20.06 -4.23
N ARG A 476 -27.95 21.35 -3.91
CA ARG A 476 -28.02 21.88 -2.54
C ARG A 476 -29.41 21.89 -1.93
N LEU A 477 -30.47 21.65 -2.69
CA LEU A 477 -31.82 21.49 -2.16
C LEU A 477 -32.01 20.17 -1.41
N SER A 478 -31.23 19.13 -1.75
CA SER A 478 -31.39 17.77 -1.23
C SER A 478 -30.10 17.15 -0.66
N SER A 479 -28.94 17.71 -0.98
CA SER A 479 -27.62 17.26 -0.54
C SER A 479 -26.86 18.36 0.21
N ARG A 480 -26.05 17.93 1.19
CA ARG A 480 -25.10 18.80 1.87
C ARG A 480 -23.84 18.94 1.03
N SER A 481 -23.20 20.11 1.06
CA SER A 481 -21.87 20.23 0.47
C SER A 481 -20.85 19.44 1.29
N ILE A 482 -19.71 19.12 0.66
CA ILE A 482 -18.61 18.46 1.36
C ILE A 482 -18.10 19.31 2.54
N ARG A 483 -18.20 20.63 2.42
CA ARG A 483 -17.84 21.58 3.48
C ARG A 483 -18.85 21.54 4.62
N ASP A 484 -20.14 21.41 4.34
CA ASP A 484 -21.18 21.30 5.38
C ASP A 484 -21.02 20.02 6.21
N ASP A 485 -20.72 18.88 5.56
CA ASP A 485 -20.40 17.63 6.26
C ASP A 485 -19.12 17.76 7.10
N GLY A 486 -18.12 18.48 6.57
CA GLY A 486 -16.92 18.86 7.31
C GLY A 486 -17.21 19.72 8.54
N CYS A 487 -18.05 20.75 8.41
CA CYS A 487 -18.48 21.61 9.52
C CYS A 487 -19.18 20.79 10.61
N ARG A 488 -20.08 19.87 10.23
CA ARG A 488 -20.74 18.93 11.15
C ARG A 488 -19.71 18.16 11.99
N ARG A 489 -18.62 17.68 11.39
CA ARG A 489 -17.55 16.96 12.11
C ARG A 489 -16.70 17.85 13.00
N VAL A 490 -16.42 19.08 12.58
CA VAL A 490 -15.71 20.06 13.42
C VAL A 490 -16.53 20.36 14.68
N LEU A 491 -17.84 20.57 14.53
CA LEU A 491 -18.77 20.81 15.64
C LEU A 491 -18.92 19.57 16.55
N ALA A 492 -18.81 18.36 16.01
CA ALA A 492 -18.78 17.13 16.80
C ALA A 492 -17.45 16.92 17.56
N GLY A 493 -16.40 17.70 17.26
CA GLY A 493 -15.07 17.55 17.85
C GLY A 493 -14.30 16.32 17.34
N ASP A 494 -14.66 15.84 16.14
CA ASP A 494 -13.97 14.73 15.45
C ASP A 494 -12.68 15.19 14.76
N THR A 495 -12.70 16.39 14.19
CA THR A 495 -11.61 17.00 13.44
C THR A 495 -11.46 18.48 13.80
N ALA A 496 -10.34 19.08 13.43
CA ALA A 496 -10.08 20.51 13.64
C ALA A 496 -10.58 21.34 12.44
N LEU A 497 -10.93 22.60 12.70
CA LEU A 497 -11.27 23.55 11.64
C LEU A 497 -10.13 23.74 10.62
N ALA A 498 -8.88 23.73 11.08
CA ALA A 498 -7.72 23.81 10.22
C ALA A 498 -7.61 22.64 9.22
N GLU A 499 -8.03 21.42 9.63
CA GLU A 499 -8.07 20.27 8.73
C GLU A 499 -9.17 20.39 7.68
N LEU A 500 -10.34 20.91 8.07
CA LEU A 500 -11.42 21.19 7.14
C LEU A 500 -10.95 22.16 6.04
N VAL A 501 -10.41 23.31 6.45
CA VAL A 501 -9.88 24.32 5.51
C VAL A 501 -8.77 23.76 4.63
N ARG A 502 -7.88 22.91 5.16
CA ARG A 502 -6.81 22.28 4.37
C ARG A 502 -7.37 21.47 3.22
N VAL A 503 -8.45 20.72 3.45
CA VAL A 503 -9.00 19.84 2.43
C VAL A 503 -10.05 20.50 1.56
N THR A 504 -10.79 21.53 2.00
CA THR A 504 -11.82 22.20 1.18
C THR A 504 -11.37 23.54 0.60
N ARG A 505 -10.06 23.76 0.45
CA ARG A 505 -9.48 25.05 0.04
C ARG A 505 -9.78 25.44 -1.41
N GLU A 506 -10.17 24.46 -2.23
CA GLU A 506 -10.46 24.60 -3.66
C GLU A 506 -11.98 24.60 -3.95
N ASP A 507 -12.82 24.52 -2.91
CA ASP A 507 -14.28 24.44 -3.00
C ASP A 507 -14.95 25.77 -2.64
#